data_AF-A0A811YP55-F1
#
_entry.id   AF-A0A811YP55-F1
#
_cell.length_a   1.000
_cell.length_b   1.000
_cell.length_c   1.000
_cell.angle_alpha   90.00
_cell.angle_beta   90.00
_cell.angle_gamma   90.00
#
_symmetry.space_group_name_H-M   'P 1'
#
loop_
_entity.id
_entity.type
_entity.pdbx_description
1 polymer ?
#
loop_
_entity_poly.entity_id
_entity_poly.type
_entity_poly.pdbx_seq_one_letter_code
_entity_poly.pdbx_strand_id
1 'polypeptide(L)'
;MRPPVEFFSLPTGEQVKLEATSVCFCTVHRDEPQHKILVLVNPQDTKTVVAVYIKEFWWPTEDVLRTSDPAREGLMKVQSFGERIVLFILNVVIFGRLERNLDDGDMFFLPHSVKEQAKILWQDGAAVGFYTTKRKGSLCGDGTGACYLLPVFDTVFVRRTYRRQGLGMAMLQDFCETFREDEALGVSWPISPAMYQVCRKFLAAHPEERGRLWEVQPPGAWGQRGSIWLKVQRQQAQLPDSHPGNSKEDMSHHGRTSPDDGPRPSQDDKKERTSGELEQTKSDQDCGVKEAAVGQLRPARWAEPEEKEAKRTVMDVGLAWESQQKHMRPSS
;
A
#
# COMPACT_ATOMS: atom_id res chain seq x y z
N MET A 1 31.71 -32.75 -9.22
CA MET A 1 31.10 -32.67 -7.86
C MET A 1 29.84 -31.85 -7.97
N ARG A 2 28.70 -32.31 -7.44
CA ARG A 2 27.55 -31.42 -7.22
C ARG A 2 27.92 -30.49 -6.05
N PRO A 3 27.63 -29.19 -6.14
CA PRO A 3 27.83 -28.30 -5.01
C PRO A 3 27.00 -28.80 -3.81
N PRO A 4 27.45 -28.56 -2.56
CA PRO A 4 26.68 -28.91 -1.37
C PRO A 4 25.31 -28.24 -1.43
N VAL A 5 24.27 -29.00 -1.09
CA VAL A 5 22.91 -28.46 -1.01
C VAL A 5 22.81 -27.67 0.29
N GLU A 6 22.71 -26.36 0.18
CA GLU A 6 22.53 -25.49 1.32
C GLU A 6 21.03 -25.32 1.63
N PHE A 7 20.70 -25.25 2.91
CA PHE A 7 19.34 -25.10 3.41
C PHE A 7 19.25 -23.89 4.34
N PHE A 8 18.13 -23.19 4.26
CA PHE A 8 17.77 -22.12 5.18
C PHE A 8 16.68 -22.61 6.13
N SER A 9 16.90 -22.45 7.43
CA SER A 9 15.93 -22.85 8.45
C SER A 9 15.05 -21.67 8.82
N LEU A 10 13.74 -21.82 8.65
CA LEU A 10 12.76 -20.84 9.09
C LEU A 10 12.59 -20.90 10.62
N PRO A 11 12.10 -19.82 11.25
CA PRO A 11 11.76 -19.83 12.67
C PRO A 11 10.73 -20.91 13.06
N THR A 12 9.93 -21.38 12.10
CA THR A 12 8.97 -22.49 12.28
C THR A 12 9.64 -23.87 12.33
N GLY A 13 10.94 -23.97 12.05
CA GLY A 13 11.68 -25.22 11.90
C GLY A 13 11.63 -25.83 10.50
N GLU A 14 10.81 -25.29 9.60
CA GLU A 14 10.78 -25.69 8.19
C GLU A 14 12.09 -25.33 7.49
N GLN A 15 12.57 -26.20 6.60
CA GLN A 15 13.78 -25.96 5.82
C GLN A 15 13.45 -25.65 4.37
N VAL A 16 14.00 -24.54 3.88
CA VAL A 16 13.92 -24.15 2.48
C VAL A 16 15.25 -24.42 1.82
N LYS A 17 15.24 -25.23 0.76
CA LYS A 17 16.42 -25.51 -0.03
C LYS A 17 16.85 -24.25 -0.79
N LEU A 18 18.14 -23.91 -0.74
CA LEU A 18 18.71 -22.80 -1.50
C LEU A 18 19.05 -23.29 -2.90
N GLU A 19 18.17 -23.00 -3.86
CA GLU A 19 18.32 -23.38 -5.26
C GLU A 19 17.78 -22.30 -6.18
N ALA A 20 18.11 -22.37 -7.47
CA ALA A 20 17.76 -21.33 -8.44
C ALA A 20 16.25 -21.08 -8.57
N THR A 21 15.41 -22.06 -8.22
CA THR A 21 13.95 -21.99 -8.23
C THR A 21 13.36 -21.31 -6.99
N SER A 22 14.07 -21.32 -5.86
CA SER A 22 13.64 -20.69 -4.61
C SER A 22 14.24 -19.30 -4.40
N VAL A 23 15.23 -18.92 -5.21
CA VAL A 23 15.93 -17.63 -5.11
C VAL A 23 15.60 -16.73 -6.29
N CYS A 24 15.17 -15.50 -6.03
CA CYS A 24 14.91 -14.53 -7.08
C CYS A 24 15.41 -13.12 -6.72
N PHE A 25 15.68 -12.31 -7.75
CA PHE A 25 16.04 -10.91 -7.57
C PHE A 25 14.78 -10.05 -7.50
N CYS A 26 14.67 -9.20 -6.47
CA CYS A 26 13.65 -8.16 -6.36
C CYS A 26 14.26 -6.76 -6.45
N THR A 27 13.66 -5.89 -7.27
CA THR A 27 13.99 -4.46 -7.32
C THR A 27 13.46 -3.74 -6.07
N VAL A 28 14.35 -3.08 -5.34
CA VAL A 28 14.01 -2.31 -4.13
C VAL A 28 13.29 -1.01 -4.49
N HIS A 29 13.65 -0.42 -5.64
CA HIS A 29 13.07 0.80 -6.16
C HIS A 29 12.43 0.57 -7.53
N ARG A 30 11.34 1.29 -7.81
CA ARG A 30 10.69 1.22 -9.13
C ARG A 30 11.47 1.92 -10.24
N ASP A 31 12.24 2.94 -9.88
CA ASP A 31 12.95 3.83 -10.81
C ASP A 31 14.46 3.51 -10.91
N GLU A 32 14.96 2.60 -10.08
CA GLU A 32 16.37 2.23 -10.07
C GLU A 32 16.53 0.70 -10.17
N PRO A 33 16.48 0.13 -11.39
CA PRO A 33 16.48 -1.32 -11.59
C PRO A 33 17.81 -1.97 -11.20
N GLN A 34 18.88 -1.21 -11.01
CA GLN A 34 20.16 -1.72 -10.53
C GLN A 34 20.14 -2.07 -9.04
N HIS A 35 19.27 -1.42 -8.26
CA HIS A 35 19.13 -1.69 -6.83
C HIS A 35 18.25 -2.92 -6.61
N LYS A 36 18.87 -4.09 -6.68
CA LYS A 36 18.22 -5.39 -6.45
C LYS A 36 18.73 -6.05 -5.17
N ILE A 37 17.85 -6.81 -4.54
CA ILE A 37 18.19 -7.74 -3.46
C ILE A 37 17.79 -9.15 -3.86
N LEU A 38 18.52 -10.14 -3.35
CA LEU A 38 18.11 -11.54 -3.46
C LEU A 38 17.09 -11.83 -2.37
N VAL A 39 16.00 -12.47 -2.76
CA VAL A 39 14.96 -12.94 -1.85
C VAL A 39 14.80 -14.45 -2.00
N LEU A 40 14.51 -15.10 -0.89
CA LEU A 40 14.17 -16.50 -0.82
C LEU A 40 12.65 -16.62 -0.74
N VAL A 41 12.05 -17.39 -1.66
CA VAL A 41 10.61 -17.65 -1.69
C VAL A 41 10.31 -19.06 -1.18
N ASN A 42 9.13 -19.23 -0.59
CA ASN A 42 8.63 -20.54 -0.21
C ASN A 42 8.46 -21.41 -1.49
N PRO A 43 9.09 -22.59 -1.56
CA PRO A 43 9.01 -23.44 -2.75
C PRO A 43 7.59 -23.97 -3.03
N GLN A 44 6.70 -23.99 -2.04
CA GLN A 44 5.34 -24.50 -2.20
C GLN A 44 4.44 -23.54 -2.98
N ASP A 45 4.53 -22.23 -2.71
CA ASP A 45 3.68 -21.22 -3.34
C ASP A 45 4.43 -20.30 -4.30
N THR A 46 5.77 -20.30 -4.28
CA THR A 46 6.70 -19.49 -5.10
C THR A 46 6.49 -17.97 -5.00
N LYS A 47 5.68 -17.52 -4.03
CA LYS A 47 5.22 -16.12 -3.90
C LYS A 47 5.56 -15.53 -2.54
N THR A 48 5.55 -16.36 -1.50
CA THR A 48 5.81 -15.95 -0.12
C THR A 48 7.31 -15.77 0.06
N VAL A 49 7.75 -14.52 0.24
CA VAL A 49 9.14 -14.23 0.59
C VAL A 49 9.37 -14.56 2.06
N VAL A 50 10.32 -15.46 2.33
CA VAL A 50 10.63 -15.95 3.68
C VAL A 50 11.94 -15.39 4.24
N ALA A 51 12.87 -15.02 3.36
CA ALA A 51 14.14 -14.43 3.76
C ALA A 51 14.71 -13.51 2.67
N VAL A 52 15.64 -12.65 3.04
CA VAL A 52 16.40 -11.81 2.11
C VAL A 52 17.89 -11.90 2.39
N TYR A 53 18.68 -11.78 1.32
CA TYR A 53 20.13 -11.87 1.41
C TYR A 53 20.73 -10.48 1.61
N ILE A 54 21.36 -10.26 2.77
CA ILE A 54 21.94 -8.98 3.17
C ILE A 54 23.32 -9.24 3.78
N LYS A 55 24.34 -8.54 3.27
CA LYS A 55 25.74 -8.62 3.75
C LYS A 55 26.24 -10.07 3.91
N GLU A 56 26.07 -10.88 2.88
CA GLU A 56 26.53 -12.28 2.83
C GLU A 56 25.75 -13.29 3.69
N PHE A 57 24.63 -12.87 4.29
CA PHE A 57 23.79 -13.75 5.11
C PHE A 57 22.33 -13.72 4.65
N TRP A 58 21.64 -14.85 4.82
CA TRP A 58 20.19 -14.92 4.71
C TRP A 58 19.54 -14.51 6.02
N TRP A 59 18.64 -13.55 5.95
CA TRP A 59 17.89 -13.02 7.09
C TRP A 59 16.41 -13.33 6.93
N PRO A 60 15.76 -13.95 7.94
CA PRO A 60 14.30 -14.02 7.98
C PRO A 60 13.69 -12.63 7.85
N THR A 61 12.56 -12.52 7.15
CA THR A 61 11.90 -11.22 6.94
C THR A 61 11.58 -10.49 8.24
N GLU A 62 11.17 -11.21 9.28
CA GLU A 62 10.90 -10.64 10.61
C GLU A 62 12.15 -10.11 11.32
N ASP A 63 13.31 -10.72 11.10
CA ASP A 63 14.57 -10.28 11.71
C ASP A 63 15.09 -9.01 11.04
N VAL A 64 14.86 -8.84 9.73
CA VAL A 64 15.18 -7.59 9.02
C VAL A 64 14.36 -6.42 9.54
N LEU A 65 13.16 -6.69 10.06
CA LEU A 65 12.30 -5.66 10.66
C LEU A 65 12.68 -5.34 12.11
N ARG A 66 13.76 -5.91 12.65
CA ARG A 66 14.25 -5.60 13.99
C ARG A 66 15.55 -4.82 13.92
N THR A 67 15.78 -4.03 14.95
CA THR A 67 17.07 -3.38 15.18
C THR A 67 17.73 -3.94 16.43
N SER A 68 19.05 -3.82 16.52
CA SER A 68 19.82 -4.15 17.72
C SER A 68 19.66 -3.11 18.83
N ASP A 69 19.12 -1.93 18.52
CA ASP A 69 18.83 -0.89 19.49
C ASP A 69 17.40 -1.05 20.04
N PRO A 70 17.22 -1.60 21.25
CA PRO A 70 15.89 -1.80 21.83
C PRO A 70 15.20 -0.49 22.20
N ALA A 71 15.93 0.64 22.27
CA ALA A 71 15.35 1.95 22.55
C ALA A 71 14.81 2.64 21.29
N ARG A 72 14.96 2.02 20.11
CA ARG A 72 14.48 2.58 18.85
C ARG A 72 12.95 2.59 18.81
N GLU A 73 12.38 3.78 18.95
CA GLU A 73 10.94 4.02 19.10
C GLU A 73 10.48 5.23 18.26
N GLY A 74 9.23 5.21 17.79
CA GLY A 74 8.60 6.33 17.11
C GLY A 74 8.88 6.44 15.60
N LEU A 75 8.45 7.57 15.01
CA LEU A 75 8.57 7.82 13.56
C LEU A 75 9.95 8.35 13.20
N MET A 76 10.67 7.61 12.35
CA MET A 76 12.01 7.97 11.91
C MET A 76 12.08 8.10 10.40
N LYS A 77 12.72 9.18 9.91
CA LYS A 77 12.96 9.38 8.48
C LYS A 77 13.90 8.30 7.95
N VAL A 78 13.57 7.76 6.78
CA VAL A 78 14.44 6.81 6.06
C VAL A 78 15.59 7.58 5.43
N GLN A 79 16.82 7.26 5.82
CA GLN A 79 18.04 7.95 5.38
C GLN A 79 19.08 7.02 4.76
N SER A 80 19.06 5.75 5.13
CA SER A 80 20.03 4.75 4.69
C SER A 80 19.43 3.74 3.71
N PHE A 81 20.29 3.07 2.94
CA PHE A 81 19.86 1.96 2.09
C PHE A 81 19.34 0.77 2.92
N GLY A 82 19.90 0.53 4.11
CA GLY A 82 19.36 -0.48 5.03
C GLY A 82 17.90 -0.20 5.41
N GLU A 83 17.57 1.05 5.73
CA GLU A 83 16.18 1.44 6.02
C GLU A 83 15.30 1.40 4.77
N ARG A 84 15.85 1.60 3.56
CA ARG A 84 15.12 1.33 2.31
C ARG A 84 14.77 -0.14 2.15
N ILE A 85 15.64 -1.05 2.59
CA ILE A 85 15.32 -2.49 2.62
C ILE A 85 14.20 -2.75 3.63
N VAL A 86 14.26 -2.19 4.84
CA VAL A 86 13.18 -2.34 5.85
C VAL A 86 11.84 -1.83 5.29
N LEU A 87 11.83 -0.65 4.65
CA LEU A 87 10.66 -0.10 3.97
C LEU A 87 10.13 -1.02 2.88
N PHE A 88 11.03 -1.58 2.04
CA PHE A 88 10.68 -2.54 1.00
C PHE A 88 10.05 -3.80 1.58
N ILE A 89 10.60 -4.36 2.67
CA ILE A 89 10.02 -5.53 3.34
C ILE A 89 8.63 -5.22 3.86
N LEU A 90 8.44 -4.11 4.59
CA LEU A 90 7.11 -3.71 5.08
C LEU A 90 6.10 -3.54 3.93
N ASN A 91 6.52 -2.92 2.83
CA ASN A 91 5.65 -2.58 1.72
C ASN A 91 5.32 -3.77 0.81
N VAL A 92 6.35 -4.39 0.23
CA VAL A 92 6.19 -5.38 -0.84
C VAL A 92 5.94 -6.77 -0.26
N VAL A 93 6.61 -7.10 0.85
CA VAL A 93 6.53 -8.44 1.45
C VAL A 93 5.40 -8.52 2.47
N ILE A 94 5.49 -7.75 3.57
CA ILE A 94 4.51 -7.85 4.66
C ILE A 94 3.14 -7.37 4.20
N PHE A 95 3.03 -6.12 3.74
CA PHE A 95 1.77 -5.63 3.21
C PHE A 95 1.39 -6.41 1.94
N GLY A 96 2.20 -6.32 0.88
CA GLY A 96 1.84 -6.83 -0.45
C GLY A 96 1.54 -8.33 -0.56
N ARG A 97 2.13 -9.17 0.30
CA ARG A 97 1.97 -10.64 0.24
C ARG A 97 1.34 -11.27 1.48
N LEU A 98 1.70 -10.82 2.69
CA LEU A 98 1.29 -11.52 3.92
C LEU A 98 -0.01 -10.96 4.54
N GLU A 99 -0.15 -9.64 4.56
CA GLU A 99 -1.22 -8.98 5.33
C GLU A 99 -2.31 -8.31 4.49
N ARG A 100 -2.10 -8.14 3.19
CA ARG A 100 -3.10 -7.57 2.27
C ARG A 100 -4.31 -8.49 2.14
N ASN A 101 -5.50 -7.91 2.16
CA ASN A 101 -6.72 -8.64 1.84
C ASN A 101 -6.83 -8.78 0.31
N LEU A 102 -7.08 -9.99 -0.19
CA LEU A 102 -7.19 -10.22 -1.64
C LEU A 102 -8.48 -9.62 -2.22
N ASP A 103 -9.49 -9.39 -1.38
CA ASP A 103 -10.78 -8.79 -1.76
C ASP A 103 -10.73 -7.24 -1.79
N ASP A 104 -9.66 -6.63 -1.27
CA ASP A 104 -9.40 -5.19 -1.38
C ASP A 104 -8.87 -4.91 -2.80
N GLY A 105 -9.81 -4.83 -3.76
CA GLY A 105 -9.57 -4.68 -5.20
C GLY A 105 -8.36 -3.81 -5.53
N ASP A 106 -7.40 -4.38 -6.25
CA ASP A 106 -6.21 -3.77 -6.87
C ASP A 106 -5.35 -2.80 -6.04
N MET A 107 -5.57 -2.66 -4.72
CA MET A 107 -4.73 -1.82 -3.87
C MET A 107 -3.42 -2.52 -3.53
N PHE A 108 -2.47 -2.52 -4.46
CA PHE A 108 -1.09 -2.89 -4.20
C PHE A 108 -0.20 -1.64 -4.27
N PHE A 109 0.77 -1.59 -3.37
CA PHE A 109 1.81 -0.57 -3.40
C PHE A 109 2.98 -1.10 -4.22
N LEU A 110 3.35 -0.36 -5.26
CA LEU A 110 4.59 -0.59 -5.97
C LEU A 110 5.79 -0.26 -5.07
N PRO A 111 6.98 -0.78 -5.39
CA PRO A 111 8.21 -0.28 -4.78
C PRO A 111 8.31 1.25 -4.89
N HIS A 112 8.74 1.90 -3.81
CA HIS A 112 8.86 3.36 -3.78
C HIS A 112 10.04 3.83 -4.61
N SER A 113 9.95 5.05 -5.13
CA SER A 113 11.07 5.67 -5.84
C SER A 113 12.23 5.92 -4.88
N VAL A 114 13.46 5.88 -5.37
CA VAL A 114 14.65 6.26 -4.58
C VAL A 114 14.56 7.70 -4.03
N LYS A 115 13.86 8.59 -4.74
CA LYS A 115 13.65 10.00 -4.37
C LYS A 115 12.47 10.21 -3.42
N GLU A 116 11.64 9.19 -3.24
CA GLU A 116 10.43 9.29 -2.44
C GLU A 116 10.77 9.29 -0.95
N GLN A 117 10.29 10.30 -0.22
CA GLN A 117 10.51 10.38 1.21
C GLN A 117 9.61 9.39 1.95
N ALA A 118 10.14 8.79 3.01
CA ALA A 118 9.41 7.87 3.87
C ALA A 118 9.81 8.06 5.33
N LYS A 119 8.89 7.70 6.24
CA LYS A 119 9.21 7.45 7.65
C LYS A 119 8.78 6.03 8.02
N ILE A 120 9.61 5.36 8.80
CA ILE A 120 9.31 4.05 9.41
C ILE A 120 8.90 4.31 10.87
N LEU A 121 7.81 3.69 11.30
CA LEU A 121 7.40 3.67 12.69
C LEU A 121 8.05 2.47 13.38
N TRP A 122 8.79 2.75 14.44
CA TRP A 122 9.42 1.77 15.31
C TRP A 122 8.66 1.66 16.62
N GLN A 123 8.53 0.43 17.12
CA GLN A 123 8.00 0.13 18.44
C GLN A 123 8.80 -1.02 19.06
N ASP A 124 9.38 -0.81 20.24
CA ASP A 124 10.23 -1.78 20.95
C ASP A 124 11.34 -2.37 20.07
N GLY A 125 12.01 -1.52 19.28
CA GLY A 125 13.06 -1.94 18.35
C GLY A 125 12.58 -2.71 17.11
N ALA A 126 11.27 -2.83 16.89
CA ALA A 126 10.68 -3.44 15.69
C ALA A 126 10.06 -2.40 14.77
N ALA A 127 10.23 -2.55 13.46
CA ALA A 127 9.56 -1.75 12.45
C ALA A 127 8.11 -2.26 12.29
N VAL A 128 7.15 -1.43 12.65
CA VAL A 128 5.72 -1.81 12.75
C VAL A 128 4.82 -1.15 11.73
N GLY A 129 5.34 -0.18 11.00
CA GLY A 129 4.61 0.50 9.94
C GLY A 129 5.46 1.54 9.25
N PHE A 130 4.88 2.18 8.24
CA PHE A 130 5.52 3.27 7.53
C PHE A 130 4.47 4.19 6.92
N TYR A 131 4.92 5.37 6.51
CA TYR A 131 4.23 6.14 5.49
C TYR A 131 5.23 6.79 4.52
N THR A 132 4.78 7.10 3.31
CA THR A 132 5.54 7.85 2.31
C THR A 132 4.89 9.16 1.96
N THR A 133 5.70 10.08 1.43
CA THR A 133 5.24 11.40 1.01
C THR A 133 5.70 11.71 -0.41
N LYS A 134 4.79 12.27 -1.20
CA LYS A 134 5.15 13.01 -2.41
C LYS A 134 5.35 14.47 -2.04
N ARG A 135 6.53 15.02 -2.35
CA ARG A 135 6.80 16.44 -2.09
C ARG A 135 6.08 17.29 -3.13
N LYS A 136 5.58 18.44 -2.71
CA LYS A 136 5.24 19.53 -3.64
C LYS A 136 6.44 19.82 -4.56
N GLY A 137 6.19 19.93 -5.86
CA GLY A 137 7.19 20.10 -6.90
C GLY A 137 7.89 18.81 -7.37
N SER A 138 7.67 17.66 -6.74
CA SER A 138 8.21 16.38 -7.23
C SER A 138 7.40 15.84 -8.41
N LEU A 139 8.07 15.15 -9.34
CA LEU A 139 7.44 14.59 -10.55
C LEU A 139 6.37 13.54 -10.20
N CYS A 140 5.25 13.60 -10.91
CA CYS A 140 4.24 12.57 -10.96
C CYS A 140 4.80 11.37 -11.75
N GLY A 141 4.59 10.16 -11.25
CA GLY A 141 5.14 8.94 -11.84
C GLY A 141 4.41 8.44 -13.09
N ASP A 142 3.58 9.27 -13.71
CA ASP A 142 2.70 8.93 -14.83
C ASP A 142 3.31 9.23 -16.22
N GLY A 143 4.56 9.70 -16.27
CA GLY A 143 5.26 10.03 -17.52
C GLY A 143 4.80 11.32 -18.18
N THR A 144 3.88 12.07 -17.57
CA THR A 144 3.36 13.34 -18.13
C THR A 144 4.32 14.53 -17.92
N GLY A 145 5.32 14.37 -17.05
CA GLY A 145 6.20 15.46 -16.62
C GLY A 145 5.54 16.44 -15.64
N ALA A 146 4.29 16.20 -15.22
CA ALA A 146 3.63 17.02 -14.22
C ALA A 146 4.26 16.87 -12.83
N CYS A 147 4.18 17.90 -12.00
CA CYS A 147 4.64 17.86 -10.61
C CYS A 147 3.49 17.98 -9.62
N TYR A 148 3.60 17.32 -8.46
CA TYR A 148 2.64 17.47 -7.36
C TYR A 148 2.53 18.93 -6.93
N LEU A 149 1.30 19.44 -6.83
CA LEU A 149 1.02 20.84 -6.50
C LEU A 149 0.87 21.11 -4.99
N LEU A 150 0.90 20.05 -4.19
CA LEU A 150 0.82 20.06 -2.73
C LEU A 150 1.57 18.84 -2.16
N PRO A 151 1.97 18.86 -0.88
CA PRO A 151 2.46 17.66 -0.21
C PRO A 151 1.36 16.59 -0.14
N VAL A 152 1.70 15.33 -0.41
CA VAL A 152 0.74 14.23 -0.37
C VAL A 152 1.25 13.10 0.52
N PHE A 153 0.41 12.69 1.48
CA PHE A 153 0.52 11.47 2.27
C PHE A 153 0.09 10.29 1.39
N ASP A 154 1.07 9.54 0.89
CA ASP A 154 0.88 8.74 -0.31
C ASP A 154 0.56 7.28 -0.03
N THR A 155 1.52 6.55 0.55
CA THR A 155 1.28 5.18 1.00
C THR A 155 1.44 5.13 2.51
N VAL A 156 0.58 4.36 3.16
CA VAL A 156 0.60 4.18 4.62
C VAL A 156 0.26 2.74 4.95
N PHE A 157 0.98 2.19 5.92
CA PHE A 157 0.74 0.84 6.38
C PHE A 157 1.13 0.70 7.85
N VAL A 158 0.29 -0.03 8.58
CA VAL A 158 0.56 -0.49 9.95
C VAL A 158 0.32 -1.99 9.97
N ARG A 159 1.30 -2.74 10.48
CA ARG A 159 1.23 -4.19 10.66
C ARG A 159 0.00 -4.57 11.47
N ARG A 160 -0.68 -5.65 11.09
CA ARG A 160 -2.00 -6.05 11.59
C ARG A 160 -2.03 -6.18 13.12
N THR A 161 -0.98 -6.75 13.71
CA THR A 161 -0.82 -6.93 15.17
C THR A 161 -0.67 -5.61 15.93
N TYR A 162 -0.33 -4.52 15.26
CA TYR A 162 -0.14 -3.18 15.85
C TYR A 162 -1.30 -2.22 15.52
N ARG A 163 -2.32 -2.67 14.77
CA ARG A 163 -3.48 -1.83 14.44
C ARG A 163 -4.36 -1.58 15.65
N ARG A 164 -5.20 -0.54 15.54
CA ARG A 164 -6.16 -0.08 16.58
C ARG A 164 -5.51 0.50 17.84
N GLN A 165 -4.22 0.84 17.79
CA GLN A 165 -3.48 1.51 18.87
C GLN A 165 -3.25 3.01 18.61
N GLY A 166 -3.95 3.61 17.63
CA GLY A 166 -3.79 5.03 17.29
C GLY A 166 -2.62 5.36 16.34
N LEU A 167 -1.80 4.38 15.96
CA LEU A 167 -0.60 4.58 15.13
C LEU A 167 -0.86 5.27 13.78
N GLY A 168 -1.96 4.93 13.09
CA GLY A 168 -2.33 5.58 11.84
C GLY A 168 -2.70 7.07 12.02
N MET A 169 -3.32 7.42 13.16
CA MET A 169 -3.59 8.83 13.49
C MET A 169 -2.29 9.57 13.80
N ALA A 170 -1.37 8.95 14.55
CA ALA A 170 -0.06 9.53 14.84
C ALA A 170 0.76 9.79 13.56
N MET A 171 0.73 8.89 12.59
CA MET A 171 1.36 9.10 11.27
C MET A 171 0.74 10.27 10.51
N LEU A 172 -0.60 10.39 10.50
CA LEU A 172 -1.29 11.48 9.83
C LEU A 172 -1.02 12.83 10.52
N GLN A 173 -0.97 12.84 11.86
CA GLN A 173 -0.60 14.00 12.65
C GLN A 173 0.82 14.47 12.33
N ASP A 174 1.80 13.56 12.39
CA ASP A 174 3.20 13.86 12.07
C ASP A 174 3.37 14.39 10.63
N PHE A 175 2.57 13.91 9.67
CA PHE A 175 2.52 14.48 8.32
C PHE A 175 1.99 15.92 8.31
N CYS A 176 0.87 16.19 8.98
CA CYS A 176 0.29 17.54 9.03
C CYS A 176 1.24 18.55 9.71
N GLU A 177 1.91 18.14 10.79
CA GLU A 177 2.89 18.95 11.50
C GLU A 177 4.17 19.20 10.67
N THR A 178 4.59 18.20 9.88
CA THR A 178 5.73 18.31 8.96
C THR A 178 5.48 19.38 7.89
N PHE A 179 4.23 19.53 7.44
CA PHE A 179 3.82 20.49 6.41
C PHE A 179 2.87 21.57 6.95
N ARG A 180 3.14 22.07 8.16
CA ARG A 180 2.28 23.06 8.85
C ARG A 180 2.05 24.36 8.06
N GLU A 181 2.98 24.71 7.17
CA GLU A 181 2.96 25.95 6.39
C GLU A 181 2.17 25.84 5.08
N ASP A 182 1.83 24.62 4.64
CA ASP A 182 1.04 24.42 3.43
C ASP A 182 -0.46 24.54 3.73
N GLU A 183 -1.15 25.44 3.03
CA GLU A 183 -2.60 25.66 3.14
C GLU A 183 -3.44 24.43 2.75
N ALA A 184 -2.89 23.54 1.92
CA ALA A 184 -3.56 22.32 1.50
C ALA A 184 -2.61 21.14 1.51
N LEU A 185 -3.08 20.02 2.06
CA LEU A 185 -2.40 18.75 2.19
C LEU A 185 -3.22 17.64 1.54
N GLY A 186 -2.53 16.73 0.86
CA GLY A 186 -3.15 15.62 0.16
C GLY A 186 -3.03 14.29 0.91
N VAL A 187 -4.03 13.43 0.75
CA VAL A 187 -3.95 11.99 0.96
C VAL A 187 -4.21 11.35 -0.41
N SER A 188 -3.34 10.45 -0.86
CA SER A 188 -3.45 9.86 -2.19
C SER A 188 -4.76 9.10 -2.37
N TRP A 189 -5.39 9.29 -3.54
CA TRP A 189 -6.50 8.50 -4.00
C TRP A 189 -6.01 7.14 -4.57
N PRO A 190 -6.74 6.03 -4.36
CA PRO A 190 -7.94 5.90 -3.51
C PRO A 190 -7.58 5.78 -2.03
N ILE A 191 -8.37 6.40 -1.15
CA ILE A 191 -8.24 6.20 0.30
C ILE A 191 -8.97 4.91 0.69
N SER A 192 -8.24 3.99 1.34
CA SER A 192 -8.82 2.73 1.83
C SER A 192 -9.90 2.97 2.90
N PRO A 193 -10.89 2.07 3.08
CA PRO A 193 -11.90 2.20 4.12
C PRO A 193 -11.31 2.39 5.52
N ALA A 194 -10.23 1.65 5.83
CA ALA A 194 -9.52 1.77 7.10
C ALA A 194 -8.87 3.15 7.28
N MET A 195 -8.26 3.72 6.23
CA MET A 195 -7.67 5.05 6.30
C MET A 195 -8.74 6.14 6.37
N TYR A 196 -9.90 5.98 5.72
CA TYR A 196 -11.04 6.87 5.92
C TYR A 196 -11.50 6.93 7.39
N GLN A 197 -11.47 5.79 8.10
CA GLN A 197 -11.76 5.76 9.54
C GLN A 197 -10.73 6.54 10.36
N VAL A 198 -9.45 6.47 9.99
CA VAL A 198 -8.37 7.28 10.59
C VAL A 198 -8.62 8.77 10.34
N CYS A 199 -8.84 9.16 9.08
CA CYS A 199 -9.13 10.54 8.70
C CYS A 199 -10.34 11.10 9.46
N ARG A 200 -11.42 10.31 9.58
CA ARG A 200 -12.62 10.71 10.32
C ARG A 200 -12.30 11.03 11.79
N LYS A 201 -11.60 10.13 12.49
CA LYS A 201 -11.25 10.33 13.90
C LYS A 201 -10.28 11.51 14.07
N PHE A 202 -9.30 11.62 13.18
CA PHE A 202 -8.33 12.72 13.17
C PHE A 202 -9.02 14.07 12.99
N LEU A 203 -9.86 14.22 11.95
CA LEU A 203 -10.57 15.49 11.68
C LEU A 203 -11.64 15.83 12.73
N ALA A 204 -12.13 14.84 13.47
CA ALA A 204 -12.98 15.09 14.63
C ALA A 204 -12.17 15.73 15.77
N ALA A 205 -10.97 15.21 16.05
CA ALA A 205 -10.06 15.69 17.10
C ALA A 205 -9.31 16.99 16.75
N HIS A 206 -9.11 17.26 15.45
CA HIS A 206 -8.33 18.39 14.92
C HIS A 206 -9.18 19.25 13.97
N PRO A 207 -10.09 20.11 14.50
CA PRO A 207 -10.95 20.96 13.67
C PRO A 207 -10.19 21.88 12.71
N GLU A 208 -8.99 22.31 13.08
CA GLU A 208 -8.08 23.13 12.30
C GLU A 208 -7.64 22.46 10.98
N GLU A 209 -7.61 21.13 10.93
CA GLU A 209 -7.19 20.37 9.74
C GLU A 209 -8.34 20.09 8.75
N ARG A 210 -9.59 20.38 9.12
CA ARG A 210 -10.79 20.07 8.30
C ARG A 210 -10.79 20.76 6.94
N GLY A 211 -10.22 21.97 6.86
CA GLY A 211 -10.06 22.73 5.62
C GLY A 211 -8.78 22.39 4.85
N ARG A 212 -7.82 21.73 5.50
CA ARG A 212 -6.47 21.49 4.95
C ARG A 212 -6.32 20.12 4.29
N LEU A 213 -7.08 19.10 4.72
CA LEU A 213 -6.93 17.72 4.21
C LEU A 213 -7.87 17.36 3.04
N TRP A 214 -7.25 16.95 1.93
CA TRP A 214 -7.90 16.61 0.67
C TRP A 214 -7.55 15.19 0.21
N GLU A 215 -8.49 14.46 -0.37
CA GLU A 215 -8.20 13.27 -1.16
C GLU A 215 -7.76 13.72 -2.56
N VAL A 216 -6.64 13.21 -3.04
CA VAL A 216 -5.92 13.80 -4.19
C VAL A 216 -5.62 12.76 -5.26
N GLN A 217 -6.02 13.04 -6.49
CA GLN A 217 -5.44 12.42 -7.68
C GLN A 217 -4.24 13.27 -8.15
N PRO A 218 -3.13 12.67 -8.59
CA PRO A 218 -1.99 13.42 -9.13
C PRO A 218 -2.37 14.28 -10.35
N PRO A 219 -1.78 15.48 -10.55
CA PRO A 219 -0.83 16.21 -9.68
C PRO A 219 -1.48 16.94 -8.49
N GLY A 220 -2.80 16.86 -8.33
CA GLY A 220 -3.53 17.52 -7.25
C GLY A 220 -3.83 18.98 -7.54
N ALA A 221 -4.24 19.32 -8.75
CA ALA A 221 -4.88 20.60 -9.05
C ALA A 221 -6.26 20.71 -8.37
N TRP A 222 -6.88 21.90 -8.35
CA TRP A 222 -8.15 22.13 -7.65
C TRP A 222 -9.27 21.16 -8.07
N GLY A 223 -9.39 20.86 -9.37
CA GLY A 223 -10.35 19.88 -9.90
C GLY A 223 -10.01 18.41 -9.61
N GLN A 224 -8.86 18.13 -8.99
CA GLN A 224 -8.35 16.79 -8.68
C GLN A 224 -8.30 16.53 -7.16
N ARG A 225 -8.95 17.41 -6.39
CA ARG A 225 -9.04 17.33 -4.93
C ARG A 225 -10.49 17.15 -4.51
N GLY A 226 -10.74 16.26 -3.55
CA GLY A 226 -12.02 16.17 -2.86
C GLY A 226 -11.82 16.36 -1.36
N SER A 227 -12.56 17.28 -0.73
CA SER A 227 -12.47 17.50 0.72
C SER A 227 -12.78 16.19 1.46
N ILE A 228 -11.82 15.73 2.27
CA ILE A 228 -12.00 14.51 3.07
C ILE A 228 -13.08 14.74 4.12
N TRP A 229 -13.10 15.91 4.75
CA TRP A 229 -14.08 16.27 5.75
C TRP A 229 -15.53 16.20 5.21
N LEU A 230 -15.79 16.81 4.05
CA LEU A 230 -17.13 16.77 3.45
C LEU A 230 -17.56 15.34 3.08
N LYS A 231 -16.63 14.50 2.60
CA LYS A 231 -16.90 13.08 2.32
C LYS A 231 -17.25 12.31 3.61
N VAL A 232 -16.50 12.55 4.69
CA VAL A 232 -16.74 11.95 6.01
C VAL A 232 -18.12 12.36 6.57
N GLN A 233 -18.52 13.62 6.44
CA GLN A 233 -19.83 14.09 6.91
C GLN A 233 -20.99 13.44 6.13
N ARG A 234 -20.86 13.34 4.79
CA ARG A 234 -21.87 12.67 3.95
C ARG A 234 -22.07 11.20 4.32
N GLN A 235 -20.98 10.47 4.59
CA GLN A 235 -21.07 9.07 5.03
C GLN A 235 -21.77 8.92 6.39
N GLN A 236 -21.66 9.90 7.28
CA GLN A 236 -22.38 9.89 8.57
C GLN A 236 -23.87 10.14 8.40
N ALA A 237 -24.26 11.09 7.54
CA ALA A 237 -25.67 11.39 7.27
C ALA A 237 -26.43 10.23 6.57
N GLN A 238 -25.71 9.28 5.97
CA GLN A 238 -26.30 8.10 5.31
C GLN A 238 -26.41 6.87 6.23
N LEU A 239 -25.90 6.92 7.46
CA LEU A 239 -26.12 5.87 8.44
C LEU A 239 -27.47 6.14 9.13
N PRO A 240 -28.50 5.29 8.98
CA PRO A 240 -29.75 5.47 9.73
C PRO A 240 -29.46 5.36 11.22
N ASP A 241 -29.95 6.34 12.00
CA ASP A 241 -29.90 6.36 13.45
C ASP A 241 -30.48 5.05 13.99
N SER A 242 -29.60 4.14 14.42
CA SER A 242 -30.01 3.01 15.25
C SER A 242 -30.29 3.58 16.64
N HIS A 243 -31.49 4.11 16.82
CA HIS A 243 -32.00 4.50 18.13
C HIS A 243 -31.90 3.29 19.10
N PRO A 244 -31.31 3.45 20.29
CA PRO A 244 -31.42 2.44 21.31
C PRO A 244 -32.87 2.43 21.80
N GLY A 245 -33.55 1.29 21.57
CA GLY A 245 -34.91 1.06 22.02
C GLY A 245 -35.01 1.26 23.52
N ASN A 246 -35.91 2.16 23.93
CA ASN A 246 -36.36 2.22 25.31
C ASN A 246 -37.62 1.35 25.42
N SER A 247 -37.47 0.18 25.99
CA SER A 247 -38.55 -0.71 26.39
C SER A 247 -39.43 -0.04 27.44
N LYS A 248 -40.71 0.15 27.15
CA LYS A 248 -41.77 0.04 28.15
C LYS A 248 -42.91 -0.78 27.56
N GLU A 249 -43.07 -1.97 28.14
CA GLU A 249 -44.28 -2.78 28.07
C GLU A 249 -45.47 -1.94 28.55
N ASP A 250 -46.61 -2.06 27.86
CA ASP A 250 -47.86 -2.15 28.60
C ASP A 250 -48.87 -3.06 27.85
N MET A 251 -49.50 -3.91 28.64
CA MET A 251 -50.39 -5.00 28.26
C MET A 251 -51.77 -4.48 27.88
N SER A 252 -52.42 -5.09 26.89
CA SER A 252 -53.88 -5.24 26.90
C SER A 252 -54.33 -6.40 26.01
N HIS A 253 -54.88 -7.41 26.69
CA HIS A 253 -55.58 -8.55 26.14
C HIS A 253 -56.80 -8.14 25.32
N HIS A 254 -57.11 -8.88 24.24
CA HIS A 254 -58.39 -9.59 24.10
C HIS A 254 -58.30 -10.60 22.94
N GLY A 255 -58.51 -11.87 23.26
CA GLY A 255 -58.59 -12.94 22.27
C GLY A 255 -59.96 -13.06 21.63
N ARG A 256 -60.01 -13.75 20.48
CA ARG A 256 -61.10 -14.65 20.12
C ARG A 256 -60.64 -15.64 19.05
N THR A 257 -61.15 -16.86 19.22
CA THR A 257 -60.83 -18.16 18.62
C THR A 257 -61.60 -18.43 17.31
N SER A 258 -60.89 -18.97 16.29
CA SER A 258 -61.20 -20.11 15.38
C SER A 258 -62.56 -20.26 14.63
N PRO A 259 -62.73 -21.15 13.62
CA PRO A 259 -61.78 -21.90 12.75
C PRO A 259 -62.18 -22.00 11.23
N ASP A 260 -61.28 -22.64 10.46
CA ASP A 260 -61.51 -23.71 9.44
C ASP A 260 -61.53 -23.45 7.91
N ASP A 261 -61.15 -24.54 7.22
CA ASP A 261 -61.24 -24.96 5.81
C ASP A 261 -60.02 -24.79 4.87
N GLY A 262 -59.33 -25.91 4.61
CA GLY A 262 -58.66 -26.22 3.32
C GLY A 262 -59.56 -27.12 2.44
N PRO A 263 -59.08 -27.86 1.39
CA PRO A 263 -57.81 -27.80 0.64
C PRO A 263 -57.93 -27.93 -0.93
N ARG A 264 -56.92 -27.40 -1.69
CA ARG A 264 -56.35 -27.84 -3.02
C ARG A 264 -57.26 -27.96 -4.29
N PRO A 265 -56.76 -28.16 -5.56
CA PRO A 265 -55.40 -28.10 -6.18
C PRO A 265 -55.27 -27.41 -7.60
N SER A 266 -54.02 -27.33 -8.09
CA SER A 266 -53.50 -27.47 -9.49
C SER A 266 -53.92 -26.54 -10.65
N GLN A 267 -52.95 -25.91 -11.34
CA GLN A 267 -52.45 -26.36 -12.66
C GLN A 267 -51.25 -25.55 -13.18
N ASP A 268 -50.38 -26.27 -13.90
CA ASP A 268 -49.27 -25.81 -14.73
C ASP A 268 -49.73 -24.85 -15.85
N ASP A 269 -48.85 -23.94 -16.29
CA ASP A 269 -48.57 -23.80 -17.73
C ASP A 269 -47.29 -23.01 -18.04
N LYS A 270 -46.49 -23.58 -18.94
CA LYS A 270 -45.29 -23.02 -19.57
C LYS A 270 -45.69 -22.00 -20.65
N LYS A 271 -44.96 -20.88 -20.79
CA LYS A 271 -44.44 -20.46 -22.12
C LYS A 271 -43.30 -19.44 -22.09
N GLU A 272 -42.42 -19.68 -23.04
CA GLU A 272 -41.16 -19.05 -23.43
C GLU A 272 -41.36 -17.75 -24.27
N ARG A 273 -40.29 -16.91 -24.27
CA ARG A 273 -39.87 -15.91 -25.30
C ARG A 273 -40.74 -14.63 -25.42
N THR A 274 -40.22 -13.45 -25.76
CA THR A 274 -39.04 -13.07 -26.55
C THR A 274 -38.65 -11.62 -26.27
N SER A 275 -37.37 -11.32 -26.50
CA SER A 275 -36.74 -10.00 -26.66
C SER A 275 -37.57 -8.99 -27.47
N GLY A 276 -37.58 -7.74 -27.01
CA GLY A 276 -38.10 -6.57 -27.73
C GLY A 276 -37.01 -5.50 -27.86
N GLU A 277 -36.62 -5.24 -29.09
CA GLU A 277 -35.80 -4.11 -29.55
C GLU A 277 -36.76 -2.97 -29.97
N LEU A 278 -36.41 -1.71 -29.68
CA LEU A 278 -36.94 -0.58 -30.45
C LEU A 278 -35.90 0.54 -30.55
N GLU A 279 -35.93 1.14 -31.73
CA GLU A 279 -34.87 1.80 -32.47
C GLU A 279 -34.62 3.28 -32.13
N GLN A 280 -33.54 3.71 -32.76
CA GLN A 280 -32.97 5.03 -33.03
C GLN A 280 -33.94 6.15 -33.41
N THR A 281 -33.51 7.37 -33.07
CA THR A 281 -33.73 8.56 -33.91
C THR A 281 -32.41 9.32 -34.07
N LYS A 282 -31.97 9.48 -35.33
CA LYS A 282 -30.90 10.40 -35.78
C LYS A 282 -31.46 11.80 -35.97
N SER A 283 -30.61 12.82 -35.77
CA SER A 283 -30.63 14.05 -36.57
C SER A 283 -29.20 14.59 -36.66
N ASP A 284 -28.74 14.77 -37.90
CA ASP A 284 -27.45 15.32 -38.30
C ASP A 284 -27.43 16.86 -38.24
N GLN A 285 -26.27 17.47 -37.98
CA GLN A 285 -25.82 18.65 -38.73
C GLN A 285 -24.29 18.85 -38.66
N ASP A 286 -23.73 19.07 -39.85
CA ASP A 286 -22.33 19.15 -40.25
C ASP A 286 -21.80 20.60 -40.27
N CYS A 287 -20.48 20.78 -40.05
CA CYS A 287 -19.65 21.83 -40.68
C CYS A 287 -18.14 21.60 -40.38
N GLY A 288 -17.46 20.90 -41.29
CA GLY A 288 -16.41 21.48 -42.14
C GLY A 288 -14.99 21.89 -41.61
N VAL A 289 -14.03 20.98 -41.86
CA VAL A 289 -12.67 21.15 -42.45
C VAL A 289 -11.57 22.01 -41.76
N LYS A 290 -10.42 21.37 -41.43
CA LYS A 290 -9.11 21.54 -42.14
C LYS A 290 -8.03 20.57 -41.64
N GLU A 291 -7.54 19.74 -42.57
CA GLU A 291 -6.32 18.92 -42.49
C GLU A 291 -5.04 19.77 -42.56
N ALA A 292 -3.97 19.29 -41.91
CA ALA A 292 -2.60 19.56 -42.35
C ALA A 292 -1.65 18.39 -41.98
N ALA A 293 -1.23 17.69 -43.05
CA ALA A 293 0.08 17.10 -43.32
C ALA A 293 0.73 16.11 -42.33
N VAL A 294 0.73 14.84 -42.76
CA VAL A 294 1.58 13.74 -42.33
C VAL A 294 2.98 13.89 -42.96
N GLY A 295 4.02 14.00 -42.13
CA GLY A 295 5.42 13.88 -42.51
C GLY A 295 6.01 12.54 -42.05
N GLN A 296 6.35 11.68 -43.00
CA GLN A 296 7.09 10.43 -42.79
C GLN A 296 8.52 10.69 -42.30
N LEU A 297 8.93 10.04 -41.21
CA LEU A 297 10.35 9.89 -40.85
C LEU A 297 10.65 8.42 -40.48
N ARG A 298 11.71 7.91 -41.12
CA ARG A 298 12.22 6.53 -41.11
C ARG A 298 12.84 6.14 -39.75
N PRO A 299 12.94 4.83 -39.44
CA PRO A 299 13.52 4.35 -38.18
C PRO A 299 15.05 4.44 -38.18
N ALA A 300 15.62 5.09 -37.17
CA ALA A 300 17.06 5.11 -36.93
C ALA A 300 17.50 3.81 -36.24
N ARG A 301 18.56 3.23 -36.81
CA ARG A 301 19.23 2.00 -36.37
C ARG A 301 20.10 2.26 -35.14
N TRP A 302 20.16 1.23 -34.30
CA TRP A 302 21.08 1.03 -33.19
C TRP A 302 22.54 1.33 -33.55
N ALA A 303 23.22 2.08 -32.68
CA ALA A 303 24.66 2.15 -32.57
C ALA A 303 25.04 2.20 -31.08
N GLU A 304 25.67 1.13 -30.61
CA GLU A 304 26.57 1.04 -29.46
C GLU A 304 27.88 0.45 -30.05
N PRO A 305 29.08 0.57 -29.45
CA PRO A 305 29.41 1.16 -28.14
C PRO A 305 30.62 2.12 -28.17
N GLU A 306 30.92 2.82 -27.07
CA GLU A 306 32.31 3.08 -26.68
C GLU A 306 32.49 2.99 -25.17
N GLU A 307 33.30 2.01 -24.79
CA GLU A 307 33.76 1.62 -23.47
C GLU A 307 34.84 2.60 -22.99
N LYS A 308 34.62 3.27 -21.85
CA LYS A 308 35.72 3.94 -21.11
C LYS A 308 35.61 3.66 -19.62
N GLU A 309 36.62 2.96 -19.12
CA GLU A 309 36.94 2.75 -17.71
C GLU A 309 36.88 4.05 -16.91
N ALA A 310 36.24 4.01 -15.74
CA ALA A 310 36.49 4.96 -14.68
C ALA A 310 36.74 4.21 -13.37
N LYS A 311 38.01 4.28 -12.95
CA LYS A 311 38.58 3.69 -11.74
C LYS A 311 38.00 4.33 -10.48
N ARG A 312 37.50 3.47 -9.58
CA ARG A 312 37.64 3.47 -8.12
C ARG A 312 38.00 4.81 -7.44
N THR A 313 37.07 5.35 -6.66
CA THR A 313 37.39 6.11 -5.45
C THR A 313 36.33 5.80 -4.39
N VAL A 314 36.69 4.94 -3.44
CA VAL A 314 35.90 4.66 -2.23
C VAL A 314 36.29 5.74 -1.23
N MET A 315 35.36 6.64 -0.91
CA MET A 315 35.43 7.44 0.31
C MET A 315 34.77 6.67 1.44
N ASP A 316 35.59 6.48 2.46
CA ASP A 316 35.35 5.89 3.75
C ASP A 316 34.27 6.69 4.51
N VAL A 317 33.18 6.03 4.88
CA VAL A 317 32.30 6.50 5.97
C VAL A 317 32.10 5.28 6.87
N GLY A 318 33.01 5.17 7.83
CA GLY A 318 33.01 4.12 8.82
C GLY A 318 31.75 4.11 9.69
N LEU A 319 31.17 2.93 9.83
CA LEU A 319 30.44 2.54 11.03
C LEU A 319 31.03 1.22 11.47
N ALA A 320 31.82 1.29 12.54
CA ALA A 320 32.42 0.16 13.20
C ALA A 320 31.31 -0.71 13.81
N TRP A 321 31.10 -1.90 13.25
CA TRP A 321 30.38 -2.97 13.93
C TRP A 321 31.43 -3.93 14.45
N GLU A 322 31.76 -3.82 15.74
CA GLU A 322 32.72 -4.72 16.39
C GLU A 322 32.17 -6.16 16.40
N SER A 323 33.01 -7.07 15.92
CA SER A 323 32.81 -8.51 15.96
C SER A 323 32.68 -9.03 17.38
N GLN A 324 31.59 -9.73 17.69
CA GLN A 324 31.58 -10.70 18.79
C GLN A 324 31.38 -12.11 18.24
N GLN A 325 32.50 -12.84 18.19
CA GLN A 325 32.52 -14.30 18.08
C GLN A 325 31.84 -14.89 19.32
N LYS A 326 30.73 -15.61 19.13
CA LYS A 326 30.17 -16.49 20.15
C LYS A 326 31.00 -17.78 20.20
N HIS A 327 31.72 -17.98 21.31
CA HIS A 327 32.34 -19.25 21.66
C HIS A 327 31.27 -20.34 21.87
N MET A 328 31.33 -21.39 21.06
CA MET A 328 30.67 -22.67 21.31
C MET A 328 31.40 -23.40 22.46
N ARG A 329 30.68 -23.80 23.51
CA ARG A 329 31.16 -24.79 24.49
C ARG A 329 31.00 -26.20 23.90
N PRO A 330 31.99 -27.10 24.02
CA PRO A 330 31.81 -28.50 23.69
C PRO A 330 31.06 -29.21 24.83
N SER A 331 30.09 -30.04 24.45
CA SER A 331 29.40 -30.97 25.34
C SER A 331 30.32 -32.17 25.65
N SER A 332 30.38 -32.57 26.91
CA SER A 332 30.74 -33.92 27.35
C SER A 332 29.58 -34.46 28.18
#